data_AF-K7NPY9-F1
#
_entry.id   AF-K7NPY9-F1
#
_cell.length_a   1.000
_cell.length_b   1.000
_cell.length_c   1.000
_cell.angle_alpha   90.00
_cell.angle_beta   90.00
_cell.angle_gamma   90.00
#
_symmetry.space_group_name_H-M   'P 1'
#
loop_
_entity.id
_entity.type
_entity.pdbx_description
1 polymer ?
#
loop_
_entity_poly.entity_id
_entity_poly.type
_entity_poly.pdbx_seq_one_letter_code
_entity_poly.pdbx_strand_id
1 'polypeptide(L)'
;LVDVVISTVGAAQVADQFSIINAIKEVGTIKRFLPSEFGNVVEKEIGLEPVKSMFQLKTKIRRKIEAEGIPYTYICCYYFAGHFVPS
;
A
#
# COMPACT_ATOMS: atom_id res chain seq x y z
N LEU A 1 -7.48 16.29 14.82
CA LEU A 1 -6.20 16.05 14.12
C LEU A 1 -5.96 14.55 14.08
N VAL A 2 -5.49 14.01 12.96
CA VAL A 2 -5.16 12.59 12.82
C VAL A 2 -3.66 12.41 12.87
N ASP A 3 -3.20 11.39 13.57
CA ASP A 3 -1.77 11.06 13.69
C ASP A 3 -1.34 9.96 12.70
N VAL A 4 -2.27 9.10 12.32
CA VAL A 4 -2.01 7.90 11.51
C VAL A 4 -3.04 7.82 10.39
N VAL A 5 -2.58 7.48 9.19
CA VAL A 5 -3.43 7.20 8.04
C VAL A 5 -3.28 5.73 7.67
N ILE A 6 -4.40 5.01 7.58
CA ILE A 6 -4.44 3.61 7.14
C ILE A 6 -5.32 3.55 5.89
N SER A 7 -4.74 3.11 4.78
CA SER A 7 -5.44 2.91 3.51
C SER A 7 -5.72 1.43 3.31
N THR A 8 -7.01 1.09 3.18
CA THR A 8 -7.48 -0.28 2.87
C THR A 8 -8.27 -0.29 1.55
N VAL A 9 -7.96 0.64 0.64
CA VAL A 9 -8.65 0.74 -0.65
C VAL A 9 -8.44 -0.54 -1.47
N GLY A 10 -9.48 -0.93 -2.22
CA GLY A 10 -9.45 -2.11 -3.07
C GLY A 10 -8.58 -1.94 -4.31
N ALA A 11 -8.33 -3.05 -5.03
CA ALA A 11 -7.44 -3.09 -6.20
C ALA A 11 -7.71 -2.00 -7.24
N ALA A 12 -8.99 -1.69 -7.50
CA ALA A 12 -9.41 -0.67 -8.47
C ALA A 12 -8.95 0.76 -8.11
N GLN A 13 -8.68 1.04 -6.84
CA GLN A 13 -8.36 2.37 -6.31
C GLN A 13 -6.93 2.45 -5.76
N VAL A 14 -6.11 1.42 -5.96
CA VAL A 14 -4.73 1.40 -5.45
C VAL A 14 -3.93 2.60 -5.97
N ALA A 15 -4.16 3.03 -7.21
CA ALA A 15 -3.52 4.20 -7.81
C ALA A 15 -3.92 5.52 -7.14
N ASP A 16 -5.13 5.62 -6.58
CA ASP A 16 -5.61 6.85 -5.92
C ASP A 16 -4.79 7.20 -4.67
N GLN A 17 -4.00 6.25 -4.16
CA GLN A 17 -3.10 6.48 -3.03
C GLN A 17 -1.99 7.50 -3.33
N PHE A 18 -1.70 7.82 -4.60
CA PHE A 18 -0.80 8.94 -4.93
C PHE A 18 -1.35 10.29 -4.40
N SER A 19 -2.67 10.48 -4.45
CA SER A 19 -3.33 11.67 -3.90
C SER A 19 -3.25 11.70 -2.38
N ILE A 20 -3.40 10.55 -1.72
CA ILE A 20 -3.21 10.42 -0.26
C ILE A 20 -1.77 10.79 0.13
N ILE A 21 -0.77 10.30 -0.61
CA ILE A 21 0.63 10.64 -0.37
C ILE A 21 0.88 12.15 -0.48
N ASN A 22 0.33 12.79 -1.51
CA ASN A 22 0.46 14.24 -1.68
C ASN A 22 -0.18 15.01 -0.51
N ALA A 23 -1.37 14.61 -0.06
CA ALA A 23 -2.04 15.23 1.07
C ALA A 23 -1.27 15.03 2.39
N ILE A 24 -0.72 13.84 2.62
CA ILE A 24 0.11 13.56 3.81
C ILE A 24 1.36 14.45 3.83
N LYS A 25 2.02 14.61 2.68
CA LYS A 25 3.18 15.50 2.54
C LYS A 25 2.79 16.95 2.85
N GLU A 26 1.67 17.41 2.30
CA GLU A 26 1.20 18.80 2.46
C GLU A 26 0.93 19.15 3.93
N VAL A 27 0.28 18.25 4.68
CA VAL A 27 -0.04 18.52 6.09
C VAL A 27 1.15 18.36 7.03
N GLY A 28 2.16 17.57 6.66
CA GLY A 28 3.44 17.43 7.39
C GLY A 28 3.38 16.90 8.83
N THR A 29 2.20 16.54 9.33
CA THR A 29 1.95 16.20 10.75
C THR A 29 1.68 14.71 11.00
N ILE A 30 1.55 13.91 9.94
CA ILE A 30 1.26 12.48 10.05
C ILE A 30 2.48 11.72 10.57
N LYS A 31 2.27 10.98 11.65
CA LYS A 31 3.29 10.17 12.34
C LYS A 31 3.48 8.79 11.72
N ARG A 32 2.48 8.30 10.96
CA ARG A 32 2.58 7.03 10.23
C ARG A 32 1.56 6.91 9.08
N PHE A 33 2.00 6.38 7.94
CA PHE A 33 1.14 5.94 6.84
C PHE A 33 1.24 4.42 6.62
N LEU A 34 0.09 3.75 6.55
CA LEU A 34 -0.04 2.36 6.17
C LEU A 34 -0.77 2.29 4.81
N PRO A 35 -0.05 2.10 3.69
CA PRO A 35 -0.69 1.94 2.38
C PRO A 35 -1.41 0.59 2.28
N SER A 36 -2.30 0.46 1.29
CA SER A 36 -3.07 -0.76 1.00
C SER A 36 -2.17 -1.88 0.45
N GLU A 37 -1.48 -2.55 1.37
CA GLU A 37 -0.50 -3.61 1.09
C GLU A 37 -1.09 -5.00 1.36
N PHE A 38 -1.64 -5.21 2.55
CA PHE A 38 -2.39 -6.37 3.08
C PHE A 38 -2.43 -7.64 2.21
N GLY A 39 -1.27 -8.22 1.93
CA GLY A 39 -1.13 -9.40 1.10
C GLY A 39 0.29 -9.95 1.14
N ASN A 40 0.73 -10.51 0.02
CA ASN A 40 2.09 -11.03 -0.12
C ASN A 40 3.15 -9.92 -0.18
N VAL A 41 4.40 -10.32 0.05
CA VAL A 41 5.56 -9.45 -0.15
C VAL A 41 5.58 -9.01 -1.62
N VAL A 42 5.57 -7.69 -1.84
CA VAL A 42 5.68 -7.12 -3.18
C VAL A 42 7.13 -7.22 -3.64
N GLU A 43 7.45 -8.30 -4.35
CA GLU A 43 8.70 -8.46 -5.08
C GLU A 43 8.47 -8.14 -6.55
N LYS A 44 9.37 -7.34 -7.15
CA LYS A 44 9.21 -6.75 -8.49
C LYS A 44 9.11 -7.79 -9.63
N GLU A 45 9.46 -9.05 -9.37
CA GLU A 45 9.69 -10.07 -10.41
C GLU A 45 8.85 -11.35 -10.24
N ILE A 46 7.98 -11.42 -9.22
CA ILE A 46 7.17 -12.61 -8.97
C ILE A 46 5.77 -12.42 -9.53
N GLY A 47 5.33 -13.36 -10.38
CA GLY A 47 3.95 -13.51 -10.84
C GLY A 47 3.74 -13.26 -12.33
N LEU A 48 2.66 -13.83 -12.85
CA LEU A 48 2.15 -13.57 -14.20
C LEU A 48 1.15 -12.42 -14.17
N GLU A 49 0.81 -11.88 -15.34
CA GLU A 49 -0.30 -10.93 -15.42
C GLU A 49 -1.61 -11.60 -14.99
N PRO A 50 -2.51 -10.86 -14.29
CA PRO A 50 -2.45 -9.43 -13.96
C PRO A 50 -1.70 -9.09 -12.65
N VAL A 51 -1.23 -10.10 -11.91
CA VAL A 51 -0.61 -9.95 -10.58
C VAL A 51 0.66 -9.11 -10.65
N LYS A 52 1.46 -9.32 -11.68
CA LYS A 52 2.69 -8.56 -11.92
C LYS A 52 2.43 -7.05 -12.01
N SER A 53 1.46 -6.61 -12.80
CA SER A 53 1.07 -5.19 -12.89
C SER A 53 0.62 -4.61 -11.54
N MET A 54 -0.14 -5.38 -10.75
CA MET A 54 -0.56 -4.94 -9.41
C MET A 54 0.63 -4.74 -8.46
N PHE A 55 1.60 -5.66 -8.47
CA PHE A 55 2.83 -5.54 -7.66
C PHE A 55 3.72 -4.38 -8.11
N GLN A 56 3.81 -4.13 -9.42
CA GLN A 56 4.52 -2.96 -9.93
C GLN A 56 3.88 -1.65 -9.46
N LEU A 57 2.55 -1.56 -9.43
CA LEU A 57 1.84 -0.39 -8.93
C LEU A 57 2.12 -0.16 -7.44
N LYS A 58 1.99 -1.21 -6.60
CA LYS A 58 2.33 -1.12 -5.16
C LYS A 58 3.79 -0.71 -4.96
N THR A 59 4.71 -1.24 -5.75
CA THR A 59 6.12 -0.84 -5.72
C THR A 59 6.30 0.65 -6.02
N LYS A 60 5.62 1.21 -7.03
CA LYS A 60 5.68 2.64 -7.35
C LYS A 60 5.17 3.49 -6.18
N ILE A 61 4.10 3.06 -5.50
CA ILE A 61 3.56 3.71 -4.32
C ILE A 61 4.59 3.70 -3.18
N ARG A 62 5.21 2.55 -2.88
CA ARG A 62 6.28 2.44 -1.87
C ARG A 62 7.42 3.43 -2.15
N ARG A 63 7.89 3.48 -3.40
CA ARG A 63 8.97 4.42 -3.79
C ARG A 63 8.57 5.88 -3.67
N LYS A 64 7.31 6.22 -3.95
CA LYS A 64 6.80 7.57 -3.74
C LYS A 64 6.73 7.92 -2.25
N ILE A 65 6.23 7.03 -1.40
CA ILE A 65 6.21 7.23 0.06
C ILE A 65 7.62 7.48 0.60
N GLU A 66 8.58 6.63 0.21
CA GLU A 66 9.99 6.74 0.60
C GLU A 66 10.62 8.05 0.12
N ALA A 67 10.40 8.43 -1.14
CA ALA A 67 10.96 9.65 -1.72
C ALA A 67 10.41 10.93 -1.06
N GLU A 68 9.19 10.89 -0.53
CA GLU A 68 8.57 12.02 0.18
C GLU A 68 8.91 12.05 1.67
N GLY A 69 9.72 11.11 2.18
CA GLY A 69 10.14 11.07 3.58
C GLY A 69 9.01 10.81 4.58
N ILE A 70 7.88 10.26 4.12
CA ILE A 70 6.72 9.99 4.97
C ILE A 70 7.02 8.80 5.88
N PRO A 71 6.80 8.86 7.21
CA PRO A 71 6.94 7.70 8.07
C PRO A 71 5.93 6.60 7.68
N TYR A 72 6.36 5.36 7.44
CA TYR A 72 5.49 4.32 6.89
C TYR A 72 5.58 2.95 7.58
N THR A 73 4.60 2.09 7.32
CA THR A 73 4.65 0.66 7.65
C THR A 73 3.92 -0.13 6.57
N TYR A 74 4.63 -1.05 5.92
CA TYR A 74 4.03 -1.98 4.95
C TYR A 74 3.61 -3.25 5.69
N ILE A 75 2.31 -3.58 5.64
CA ILE A 75 1.79 -4.80 6.25
C ILE A 75 1.70 -5.90 5.19
N CYS A 76 2.57 -6.88 5.30
CA CYS A 76 2.51 -8.13 4.53
C CYS A 76 1.85 -9.21 5.40
N CYS A 77 0.52 -9.35 5.31
CA CYS A 77 -0.25 -10.31 6.10
C CYS A 77 -0.56 -11.63 5.37
N TYR A 78 0.02 -11.84 4.19
CA TYR A 78 -0.13 -13.06 3.38
C TYR A 78 -1.59 -13.35 3.00
N TYR A 79 -2.07 -14.56 3.27
CA TYR A 79 -3.37 -15.06 2.82
C TYR A 79 -4.42 -14.95 3.93
N PHE A 80 -5.57 -14.38 3.62
CA PHE A 80 -6.70 -14.32 4.56
C PHE A 80 -7.35 -15.69 4.72
N ALA A 81 -7.37 -16.21 5.95
CA ALA A 81 -7.95 -17.52 6.24
C ALA A 81 -9.42 -17.63 5.78
N GLY A 82 -10.25 -16.63 6.10
CA GLY A 82 -11.67 -16.60 5.70
C GLY A 82 -11.92 -16.43 4.20
N HIS A 83 -10.88 -16.28 3.37
CA HIS A 83 -10.99 -16.23 1.92
C HIS A 83 -10.36 -17.47 1.26
N PHE A 84 -9.19 -17.91 1.75
CA PHE A 84 -8.39 -18.95 1.11
C PHE A 84 -8.57 -20.35 1.71
N VAL A 85 -9.12 -20.48 2.92
CA VAL A 85 -9.38 -21.77 3.56
C VAL A 85 -10.87 -22.10 3.45
N PRO A 86 -11.24 -23.31 2.98
CA PRO A 86 -12.63 -23.76 2.98
C PRO A 86 -13.24 -23.71 4.38
N SER A 87 -14.53 -23.34 4.44
CA SER A 87 -15.32 -23.37 5.67
C SER A 87 -15.71 -24.78 6.07
#